data_AF-A0A2D6LR04-F1
#
_entry.id   AF-A0A2D6LR04-F1
#
_cell.length_a   1.000
_cell.length_b   1.000
_cell.length_c   1.000
_cell.angle_alpha   90.00
_cell.angle_beta   90.00
_cell.angle_gamma   90.00
#
_symmetry.space_group_name_H-M   'P 1'
#
loop_
_entity.id
_entity.type
_entity.pdbx_description
1 polymer ?
#
loop_
_entity_poly.entity_id
_entity_poly.type
_entity_poly.pdbx_seq_one_letter_code
_entity_poly.pdbx_strand_id
1 'polypeptide(L)'
;MELSVLNNKGKETGRKVKLNPQVFGIDPNNHAIYLDVKQHLANKRQGTHKTKERSEVVGSTRKIKKQKGTGTARAGSIKNPIFRGGGRIFGPVPRDYNQKVNKKVKRLARKSALSIKAKQKSIMIVEDFQMDSPKTSLYNDLL
;
A
#
# COMPACT_ATOMS: atom_id res chain seq x y z
N MET A 1 -16.77 24.17 -12.53
CA MET A 1 -16.60 23.48 -13.82
C MET A 1 -17.92 22.82 -14.16
N GLU A 2 -18.30 22.80 -15.42
CA GLU A 2 -19.52 22.14 -15.91
C GLU A 2 -19.10 20.99 -16.82
N LEU A 3 -19.72 19.81 -16.62
CA LEU A 3 -19.51 18.63 -17.47
C LEU A 3 -20.86 18.20 -18.06
N SER A 4 -20.85 17.80 -19.33
CA SER A 4 -22.00 17.15 -19.96
C SER A 4 -22.18 15.73 -19.39
N VAL A 5 -23.44 15.30 -19.31
CA VAL A 5 -23.79 13.95 -18.91
C VAL A 5 -23.89 13.07 -20.17
N LEU A 6 -23.25 11.91 -20.13
CA LEU A 6 -23.25 10.91 -21.19
C LEU A 6 -24.26 9.81 -20.86
N ASN A 7 -24.96 9.31 -21.88
CA ASN A 7 -25.79 8.10 -21.76
C ASN A 7 -24.94 6.82 -21.85
N ASN A 8 -25.60 5.69 -21.64
CA ASN A 8 -25.01 4.34 -21.71
C ASN A 8 -24.46 3.97 -23.11
N LYS A 9 -24.68 4.82 -24.12
CA LYS A 9 -24.18 4.65 -25.49
C LYS A 9 -23.15 5.72 -25.87
N GLY A 10 -22.62 6.46 -24.89
CA GLY A 10 -21.62 7.51 -25.10
C GLY A 10 -22.14 8.81 -25.72
N LYS A 11 -23.45 9.00 -25.86
CA LYS A 11 -24.04 10.24 -26.40
C LYS A 11 -24.39 11.23 -25.29
N GLU A 12 -24.22 12.51 -25.55
CA GLU A 12 -24.59 13.57 -24.60
C GLU A 12 -26.12 13.64 -24.44
N THR A 13 -26.61 13.66 -23.19
CA THR A 13 -28.05 13.79 -22.89
C THR A 13 -28.53 15.24 -22.79
N GLY A 14 -27.66 16.22 -23.09
CA GLY A 14 -27.95 17.65 -23.00
C GLY A 14 -28.00 18.20 -21.57
N ARG A 15 -28.05 17.33 -20.56
CA ARG A 15 -27.94 17.69 -19.14
C ARG A 15 -26.49 18.05 -18.79
N LYS A 16 -26.31 19.09 -17.98
CA LYS A 16 -25.01 19.53 -17.48
C LYS A 16 -24.99 19.48 -15.96
N VAL A 17 -23.87 19.02 -15.40
CA VAL A 17 -23.65 18.98 -13.95
C VAL A 17 -22.58 19.99 -13.58
N LYS A 18 -22.92 20.86 -12.62
CA LYS A 18 -21.98 21.83 -12.04
C LYS A 18 -21.20 21.19 -10.90
N LEU A 19 -19.91 20.96 -11.11
CA LEU A 19 -19.02 20.44 -10.08
C LEU A 19 -18.68 21.50 -9.03
N ASN A 20 -18.71 21.11 -7.75
CA ASN A 20 -18.41 22.00 -6.63
C ASN A 20 -16.94 22.48 -6.69
N PRO A 21 -16.69 23.80 -6.77
CA PRO A 21 -15.34 24.35 -6.85
C PRO A 21 -14.48 24.05 -5.61
N GLN A 22 -15.08 23.88 -4.42
CA GLN A 22 -14.36 23.56 -3.19
C GLN A 22 -13.71 22.16 -3.18
N VAL A 23 -14.06 21.30 -4.15
CA VAL A 23 -13.53 19.95 -4.30
C VAL A 23 -12.70 19.82 -5.58
N PHE A 24 -13.25 20.28 -6.71
CA PHE A 24 -12.63 20.09 -8.03
C PHE A 24 -11.83 21.30 -8.51
N GLY A 25 -12.00 22.48 -7.90
CA GLY A 25 -11.36 23.73 -8.30
C GLY A 25 -10.27 24.22 -7.34
N ILE A 26 -9.79 23.40 -6.42
CA ILE A 26 -8.72 23.79 -5.50
C ILE A 26 -7.35 23.74 -6.18
N ASP A 27 -6.37 24.48 -5.66
CA ASP A 27 -5.00 24.31 -6.12
C ASP A 27 -4.41 22.98 -5.60
N PRO A 28 -3.91 22.08 -6.48
CA PRO A 28 -3.43 20.78 -6.05
C PRO A 28 -2.16 20.85 -5.19
N ASN A 29 -2.19 20.21 -4.02
CA ASN A 29 -1.01 20.05 -3.19
C ASN A 29 -0.35 18.67 -3.45
N ASN A 30 0.73 18.67 -4.23
CA ASN A 30 1.46 17.46 -4.60
C ASN A 30 2.05 16.73 -3.39
N HIS A 31 2.52 17.46 -2.37
CA HIS A 31 3.10 16.85 -1.18
C HIS A 31 2.04 16.12 -0.33
N ALA A 32 0.85 16.71 -0.18
CA ALA A 32 -0.26 16.08 0.52
C ALA A 32 -0.69 14.78 -0.17
N ILE A 33 -0.74 14.77 -1.51
CA ILE A 33 -1.02 13.56 -2.31
C ILE A 33 0.07 12.50 -2.07
N TYR A 34 1.35 12.88 -2.15
CA TYR A 34 2.46 11.96 -1.90
C TYR A 34 2.37 11.30 -0.53
N LEU A 35 2.12 12.08 0.53
CA LEU A 35 2.00 11.56 1.90
C LEU A 35 0.82 10.57 2.04
N ASP A 36 -0.33 10.90 1.45
CA ASP A 36 -1.51 10.03 1.49
C ASP A 36 -1.27 8.72 0.73
N VAL A 37 -0.65 8.77 -0.45
CA VAL A 37 -0.28 7.58 -1.23
C VAL A 37 0.73 6.73 -0.49
N LYS A 38 1.81 7.33 0.05
CA LYS A 38 2.82 6.63 0.84
C LYS A 38 2.20 5.93 2.04
N GLN A 39 1.32 6.62 2.76
CA GLN A 39 0.59 6.07 3.90
C GLN A 39 -0.33 4.91 3.48
N HIS A 40 -1.09 5.06 2.40
CA HIS A 40 -1.97 4.01 1.88
C HIS A 40 -1.19 2.75 1.49
N LEU A 41 -0.08 2.90 0.78
CA LEU A 41 0.78 1.79 0.37
C LEU A 41 1.47 1.12 1.56
N ALA A 42 1.93 1.90 2.55
CA ALA A 42 2.53 1.35 3.76
C ALA A 42 1.53 0.52 4.57
N ASN A 43 0.29 1.03 4.73
CA ASN A 43 -0.77 0.36 5.48
C ASN A 43 -1.29 -0.93 4.81
N LYS A 44 -1.09 -1.10 3.49
CA LYS A 44 -1.39 -2.36 2.80
C LYS A 44 -0.40 -3.48 3.11
N ARG A 45 0.73 -3.19 3.77
CA ARG A 45 1.75 -4.19 4.10
C ARG A 45 1.36 -4.95 5.37
N GLN A 46 1.29 -6.28 5.28
CA GLN A 46 0.94 -7.14 6.42
C GLN A 46 2.06 -7.24 7.47
N GLY A 47 3.32 -7.23 7.04
CA GLY A 47 4.47 -7.30 7.96
C GLY A 47 4.73 -8.65 8.62
N THR A 48 4.19 -9.76 8.10
CA THR A 48 4.35 -11.15 8.61
C THR A 48 5.66 -11.82 8.17
N HIS A 49 6.78 -11.16 8.43
CA HIS A 49 8.12 -11.62 8.08
C HIS A 49 8.92 -11.86 9.36
N LYS A 50 9.41 -13.10 9.55
CA LYS A 50 10.19 -13.48 10.72
C LYS A 50 11.29 -14.46 10.32
N THR A 51 12.45 -14.33 10.95
CA THR A 51 13.50 -15.36 10.97
C THR A 51 13.85 -15.73 12.39
N LYS A 52 14.27 -16.98 12.62
CA LYS A 52 14.68 -17.43 13.95
C LYS A 52 16.01 -16.80 14.35
N GLU A 53 16.00 -16.11 15.47
CA GLU A 53 17.23 -15.66 16.12
C GLU A 53 17.90 -16.82 16.87
N ARG A 54 19.13 -16.59 17.38
CA ARG A 54 19.93 -17.60 18.08
C ARG A 54 19.19 -18.26 19.26
N SER A 55 18.34 -17.52 19.97
CA SER A 55 17.55 -18.03 21.10
C SER A 55 16.41 -18.95 20.66
N GLU A 56 15.80 -18.68 19.51
CA GLU A 56 14.63 -19.37 18.96
C GLU A 56 14.98 -20.65 18.20
N VAL A 57 16.26 -20.83 17.85
CA VAL A 57 16.75 -22.07 17.23
C VAL A 57 16.77 -23.20 18.25
N VAL A 58 16.22 -24.36 17.88
CA VAL A 58 16.24 -25.58 18.71
C VAL A 58 17.64 -26.20 18.63
N GLY A 59 18.26 -26.45 19.79
CA GLY A 59 19.61 -27.00 19.89
C GLY A 59 20.22 -26.85 21.28
N SER A 60 21.42 -27.39 21.48
CA SER A 60 22.10 -27.31 22.79
C SER A 60 22.78 -25.96 23.04
N THR A 61 22.65 -25.45 24.25
CA THR A 61 23.40 -24.28 24.74
C THR A 61 24.73 -24.66 25.40
N ARG A 62 24.99 -25.97 25.58
CA ARG A 62 26.25 -26.48 26.12
C ARG A 62 27.41 -26.04 25.25
N LYS A 63 28.52 -25.69 25.91
CA LYS A 63 29.77 -25.39 25.23
C LYS A 63 30.28 -26.62 24.46
N ILE A 64 30.52 -26.47 23.16
CA ILE A 64 30.88 -27.58 22.27
C ILE A 64 32.23 -28.22 22.65
N LYS A 65 33.20 -27.39 23.06
CA LYS A 65 34.57 -27.83 23.36
C LYS A 65 35.23 -26.99 24.47
N LYS A 66 36.34 -27.50 25.01
CA LYS A 66 37.13 -26.82 26.06
C LYS A 66 37.61 -25.44 25.57
N GLN A 67 37.85 -24.50 26.50
CA GLN A 67 38.26 -23.12 26.18
C GLN A 67 39.65 -23.04 25.53
N LYS A 68 40.54 -23.97 25.87
CA LYS A 68 41.93 -24.09 25.40
C LYS A 68 42.28 -25.58 25.25
N GLY A 69 43.39 -25.89 24.57
CA GLY A 69 43.92 -27.24 24.43
C GLY A 69 43.32 -28.09 23.30
N THR A 70 42.60 -27.48 22.34
CA THR A 70 41.90 -28.20 21.25
C THR A 70 42.44 -27.93 19.85
N GLY A 71 43.49 -27.10 19.69
CA GLY A 71 44.12 -26.77 18.39
C GLY A 71 43.23 -26.02 17.36
N THR A 72 41.95 -25.79 17.67
CA THR A 72 40.94 -25.24 16.76
C THR A 72 40.33 -23.94 17.31
N ALA A 73 39.72 -23.12 16.45
CA ALA A 73 39.09 -21.86 16.83
C ALA A 73 38.05 -22.04 17.96
N ARG A 74 38.01 -21.11 18.93
CA ARG A 74 37.11 -21.20 20.09
C ARG A 74 35.64 -21.09 19.65
N ALA A 75 34.79 -21.96 20.19
CA ALA A 75 33.36 -21.96 19.91
C ALA A 75 32.54 -22.17 21.19
N GLY A 76 31.44 -21.43 21.29
CA GLY A 76 30.49 -21.50 22.41
C GLY A 76 29.39 -22.53 22.15
N SER A 77 28.24 -22.04 21.70
CA SER A 77 27.03 -22.83 21.42
C SER A 77 26.90 -23.17 19.93
N ILE A 78 26.24 -24.29 19.64
CA ILE A 78 25.96 -24.73 18.26
C ILE A 78 24.95 -23.85 17.52
N LYS A 79 24.13 -23.08 18.25
CA LYS A 79 23.14 -22.14 17.68
C LYS A 79 23.78 -20.87 17.09
N ASN A 80 25.11 -20.79 17.04
CA ASN A 80 25.83 -19.60 16.59
C ASN A 80 25.55 -19.32 15.11
N PRO A 81 25.22 -18.08 14.71
CA PRO A 81 25.01 -17.65 13.32
C PRO A 81 26.09 -18.05 12.32
N ILE A 82 27.34 -18.16 12.78
CA ILE A 82 28.47 -18.54 11.91
C ILE A 82 28.37 -20.03 11.49
N PHE A 83 27.69 -20.86 12.29
CA PHE A 83 27.55 -22.27 12.03
C PHE A 83 26.35 -22.58 11.14
N ARG A 84 26.44 -23.68 10.38
CA ARG A 84 25.30 -24.20 9.61
C ARG A 84 24.17 -24.57 10.56
N GLY A 85 22.96 -24.09 10.26
CA GLY A 85 21.79 -24.25 11.13
C GLY A 85 21.75 -23.31 12.35
N GLY A 86 22.69 -22.36 12.45
CA GLY A 86 22.67 -21.29 13.44
C GLY A 86 21.53 -20.28 13.21
N GLY A 87 21.24 -19.48 14.25
CA GLY A 87 20.23 -18.41 14.15
C GLY A 87 20.68 -17.27 13.25
N ARG A 88 19.74 -16.52 12.65
CA ARG A 88 20.06 -15.36 11.81
C ARG A 88 20.25 -14.11 12.68
N ILE A 89 21.37 -13.41 12.54
CA ILE A 89 21.59 -12.11 13.21
C ILE A 89 20.83 -11.02 12.43
N PHE A 90 20.09 -10.17 13.15
CA PHE A 90 19.36 -9.01 12.62
C PHE A 90 18.50 -9.33 11.39
N GLY A 91 17.85 -10.49 11.43
CA GLY A 91 16.88 -10.85 10.42
C GLY A 91 15.57 -10.06 10.53
N PRO A 92 14.65 -10.23 9.57
CA PRO A 92 13.35 -9.59 9.64
C PRO A 92 12.58 -10.02 10.90
N VAL A 93 11.90 -9.05 11.51
CA VAL A 93 11.01 -9.25 12.66
C VAL A 93 9.63 -8.71 12.27
N PRO A 94 8.53 -9.39 12.68
CA PRO A 94 7.19 -8.90 12.40
C PRO A 94 7.03 -7.49 12.97
N ARG A 95 6.54 -6.58 12.15
CA ARG A 95 6.35 -5.17 12.53
C ARG A 95 5.15 -4.58 11.81
N ASP A 96 4.58 -3.57 12.45
CA ASP A 96 3.57 -2.72 11.83
C ASP A 96 4.23 -1.66 10.93
N TYR A 97 3.68 -1.48 9.74
CA TYR A 97 4.09 -0.47 8.77
C TYR A 97 3.15 0.75 8.75
N ASN A 98 2.12 0.76 9.60
CA ASN A 98 1.12 1.81 9.64
C ASN A 98 1.74 3.18 9.89
N GLN A 99 1.35 4.15 9.06
CA GLN A 99 1.74 5.56 9.19
C GLN A 99 0.50 6.41 9.40
N LYS A 100 0.52 7.30 10.40
CA LYS A 100 -0.60 8.22 10.66
C LYS A 100 -0.42 9.50 9.86
N VAL A 101 -1.47 9.90 9.13
CA VAL A 101 -1.58 11.22 8.49
C VAL A 101 -2.85 11.90 9.01
N ASN A 102 -2.77 13.20 9.28
CA ASN A 102 -3.88 13.97 9.84
C ASN A 102 -5.11 13.96 8.92
N LYS A 103 -6.31 13.88 9.51
CA LYS A 103 -7.59 13.80 8.75
C LYS A 103 -7.76 14.97 7.76
N LYS A 104 -7.34 16.19 8.14
CA LYS A 104 -7.39 17.37 7.27
C LYS A 104 -6.49 17.21 6.04
N VAL A 105 -5.28 16.67 6.21
CA VAL A 105 -4.33 16.42 5.12
C VAL A 105 -4.85 15.35 4.17
N LYS A 106 -5.45 14.27 4.67
CA LYS A 106 -6.11 13.25 3.82
C LYS A 106 -7.28 13.81 3.00
N ARG A 107 -8.04 14.75 3.58
CA ARG A 107 -9.13 15.43 2.85
C ARG A 107 -8.56 16.34 1.77
N LEU A 108 -7.50 17.09 2.08
CA LEU A 108 -6.80 17.94 1.11
C LEU A 108 -6.24 17.10 -0.05
N ALA A 109 -5.53 16.00 0.24
CA ALA A 109 -4.97 15.11 -0.76
C ALA A 109 -6.02 14.58 -1.75
N ARG A 110 -7.17 14.11 -1.24
CA ARG A 110 -8.28 13.64 -2.08
C ARG A 110 -8.88 14.75 -2.95
N LYS A 111 -9.09 15.95 -2.39
CA LYS A 111 -9.55 17.09 -3.18
C LYS A 111 -8.53 17.47 -4.26
N SER A 112 -7.24 17.47 -3.93
CA SER A 112 -6.17 17.81 -4.88
C SER A 112 -6.09 16.77 -6.00
N ALA A 113 -6.24 15.48 -5.70
CA ALA A 113 -6.28 14.42 -6.70
C ALA A 113 -7.48 14.57 -7.66
N LEU A 114 -8.67 14.85 -7.13
CA LEU A 114 -9.86 15.11 -7.96
C LEU A 114 -9.70 16.37 -8.81
N SER A 115 -9.10 17.43 -8.26
CA SER A 115 -8.83 18.65 -9.02
C SER A 115 -7.82 18.45 -10.15
N ILE A 116 -6.77 17.63 -9.94
CA ILE A 116 -5.84 17.25 -11.03
C ILE A 116 -6.60 16.54 -12.16
N LYS A 117 -7.44 15.55 -11.81
CA LYS A 117 -8.24 14.83 -12.82
C LYS A 117 -9.23 15.74 -13.55
N ALA A 118 -9.81 16.71 -12.84
CA ALA A 118 -10.68 17.71 -13.44
C ALA A 118 -9.92 18.63 -14.42
N LYS A 119 -8.73 19.12 -14.02
CA LYS A 119 -7.85 19.93 -14.89
C LYS A 119 -7.42 19.15 -16.15
N GLN A 120 -7.19 17.84 -16.02
CA GLN A 120 -6.83 16.94 -17.12
C GLN A 120 -8.03 16.47 -17.97
N LYS A 121 -9.26 16.96 -17.71
CA LYS A 121 -10.50 16.52 -18.38
C LYS A 121 -10.70 14.99 -18.36
N SER A 122 -10.19 14.31 -17.32
CA SER A 122 -10.28 12.85 -17.18
C SER A 122 -11.46 12.39 -16.32
N ILE A 123 -12.46 13.26 -16.15
CA ILE A 123 -13.69 12.98 -15.39
C ILE A 123 -14.84 12.99 -16.37
N MET A 124 -15.57 11.87 -16.43
CA MET A 124 -16.79 11.72 -17.21
C MET A 124 -17.95 11.48 -16.25
N ILE A 125 -19.13 12.01 -16.60
CA ILE A 125 -20.37 11.79 -15.84
C ILE A 125 -21.27 10.97 -16.75
N VAL A 126 -21.66 9.79 -16.28
CA VAL A 126 -22.55 8.88 -16.99
C VAL A 126 -23.89 8.84 -16.24
N GLU A 127 -24.99 8.75 -16.98
CA GLU A 127 -26.31 8.50 -16.38
C GLU A 127 -26.34 7.15 -15.65
N ASP A 128 -27.36 6.98 -14.81
CA ASP A 128 -27.56 5.71 -14.12
C ASP A 128 -27.82 4.59 -15.15
N PHE A 129 -27.13 3.46 -15.00
CA PHE A 129 -27.24 2.32 -15.89
C PHE A 129 -27.62 1.08 -15.09
N GLN A 130 -28.65 0.38 -15.55
CA GLN A 130 -29.09 -0.88 -14.97
C GLN A 130 -28.69 -2.03 -15.89
N MET A 131 -28.27 -3.13 -15.29
CA MET A 131 -27.86 -4.34 -15.98
C MET A 131 -28.76 -5.49 -15.50
N ASP A 132 -29.56 -6.05 -16.41
CA ASP A 132 -30.53 -7.11 -16.07
C ASP A 132 -29.85 -8.40 -15.61
N SER A 133 -28.60 -8.62 -16.00
CA SER A 133 -27.80 -9.78 -15.58
C SER A 133 -26.32 -9.40 -15.43
N PRO A 134 -25.56 -10.03 -14.51
CA PRO A 134 -24.14 -9.75 -14.30
C PRO A 134 -23.27 -10.39 -15.41
N LYS A 135 -23.46 -9.94 -16.66
CA LYS A 135 -22.71 -10.38 -17.83
C LYS A 135 -21.58 -9.40 -18.14
N THR A 136 -20.36 -9.93 -18.29
CA THR A 136 -19.18 -9.14 -18.65
C THR A 136 -19.25 -8.54 -20.05
N SER A 137 -19.95 -9.19 -20.99
CA SER A 137 -20.18 -8.67 -22.33
C SER A 137 -20.94 -7.34 -22.31
N LEU A 138 -22.03 -7.26 -21.53
CA LEU A 138 -22.82 -6.04 -21.39
C LEU A 138 -22.03 -4.89 -20.76
N TYR A 139 -21.06 -5.20 -19.90
CA TYR A 139 -20.17 -4.19 -19.31
C TYR A 139 -19.13 -3.69 -20.31
N ASN A 140 -18.58 -4.58 -21.15
CA ASN A 140 -17.64 -4.17 -22.19
C ASN A 140 -18.31 -3.25 -23.22
N ASP A 141 -19.59 -3.45 -23.51
CA ASP A 141 -20.35 -2.57 -24.42
C ASP A 141 -20.56 -1.15 -23.85
N LEU A 142 -20.38 -0.96 -22.54
CA LEU A 142 -20.49 0.34 -21.85
C LEU A 142 -19.16 1.11 -21.76
N LEU A 143 -18.01 0.45 -21.91
CA LEU A 143 -16.68 1.04 -21.80
C LEU A 143 -16.31 1.85 -23.06
#